data_AF-A0A6J5ACH7-F1
#
_entry.id   AF-A0A6J5ACH7-F1
#
_cell.length_a   1.000
_cell.length_b   1.000
_cell.length_c   1.000
_cell.angle_alpha   90.00
_cell.angle_beta   90.00
_cell.angle_gamma   90.00
#
_symmetry.space_group_name_H-M   'P 1'
#
loop_
_entity.id
_entity.type
_entity.pdbx_description
1 polymer ?
#
loop_
_entity_poly.entity_id
_entity_poly.type
_entity_poly.pdbx_seq_one_letter_code
_entity_poly.pdbx_strand_id
1 'polypeptide(L)'
;MREQEKAYLYQNALDYATTNNLQLGDALTQTQINALDKPMLWYVEQTVPDPSCTATGTATFPTITALMVALASSFTGAFQRGLHFQSAALSALEVPENKTRIPVTLEDGTETIVVPDGIKGQTFIEVKDVKDIYNAKQFRGYFASGNAIQLIVSPNTQTISGPLQALINRSGGSIRVYDPGTGKFTPWGTS
;
A
#
# COMPACT_ATOMS: atom_id res chain seq x y z
N MET A 1 -0.91 -1.94 16.19
CA MET A 1 -0.69 -2.15 14.75
C MET A 1 -1.51 -3.35 14.32
N ARG A 2 -2.20 -3.31 13.17
CA ARG A 2 -2.91 -4.51 12.67
C ARG A 2 -1.90 -5.50 12.08
N GLU A 3 -2.19 -6.80 12.13
CA GLU A 3 -1.26 -7.84 11.66
C GLU A 3 -0.81 -7.63 10.20
N GLN A 4 -1.71 -7.18 9.33
CA GLN A 4 -1.40 -6.92 7.92
C GLN A 4 -0.47 -5.71 7.73
N GLU A 5 -0.64 -4.66 8.54
CA GLU A 5 0.25 -3.50 8.56
C GLU A 5 1.64 -3.88 9.07
N LYS A 6 1.68 -4.73 10.10
CA LYS A 6 2.92 -5.27 10.65
C LYS A 6 3.68 -6.07 9.59
N ALA A 7 3.00 -6.98 8.88
CA ALA A 7 3.58 -7.77 7.80
C ALA A 7 4.16 -6.89 6.67
N TYR A 8 3.47 -5.82 6.28
CA TYR A 8 3.96 -4.88 5.27
C TYR A 8 5.25 -4.17 5.72
N LEU A 9 5.28 -3.68 6.97
CA LEU A 9 6.47 -3.03 7.52
C LEU A 9 7.65 -3.98 7.72
N TYR A 10 7.39 -5.25 8.04
CA TYR A 10 8.41 -6.29 8.08
C TYR A 10 8.99 -6.57 6.71
N GLN A 11 8.16 -6.67 5.67
CA GLN A 11 8.64 -6.91 4.32
C GLN A 11 9.56 -5.78 3.84
N ASN A 12 9.20 -4.52 4.11
CA ASN A 12 10.06 -3.38 3.79
C ASN A 12 11.42 -3.44 4.52
N ALA A 13 11.44 -3.89 5.78
CA ALA A 13 12.69 -4.07 6.52
C ALA A 13 13.59 -5.15 5.89
N LEU A 14 13.00 -6.29 5.49
CA LEU A 14 13.72 -7.39 4.83
C LEU A 14 14.27 -6.98 3.47
N ASP A 15 13.47 -6.27 2.68
CA ASP A 15 13.89 -5.77 1.37
C ASP A 15 15.05 -4.78 1.51
N TYR A 16 14.95 -3.84 2.48
CA TYR A 16 16.01 -2.86 2.74
C TYR A 16 17.30 -3.52 3.22
N ALA A 17 17.20 -4.48 4.14
CA ALA A 17 18.33 -5.26 4.63
C ALA A 17 19.05 -5.99 3.49
N THR A 18 18.28 -6.68 2.65
CA THR A 18 18.81 -7.41 1.48
C THR A 18 19.48 -6.48 0.48
N THR A 19 18.82 -5.37 0.13
CA THR A 19 19.31 -4.41 -0.87
C THR A 19 20.63 -3.75 -0.44
N ASN A 20 20.77 -3.46 0.86
CA ASN A 20 21.93 -2.75 1.41
C ASN A 20 22.96 -3.69 2.05
N ASN A 21 22.78 -5.01 1.92
CA ASN A 21 23.62 -6.05 2.53
C ASN A 21 23.82 -5.83 4.05
N LEU A 22 22.71 -5.57 4.75
CA LEU A 22 22.66 -5.36 6.19
C LEU A 22 22.06 -6.59 6.87
N GLN A 23 22.56 -6.88 8.07
CA GLN A 23 22.01 -7.94 8.91
C GLN A 23 20.90 -7.35 9.80
N LEU A 24 19.76 -8.04 9.89
CA LEU A 24 18.76 -7.75 10.92
C LEU A 24 19.37 -8.01 12.30
N GLY A 25 19.14 -7.11 13.25
CA GLY A 25 19.80 -7.14 14.56
C GLY A 25 20.86 -6.06 14.73
N ASP A 26 21.44 -5.53 13.65
CA ASP A 26 22.34 -4.39 13.70
C ASP A 26 21.58 -3.07 13.68
N ALA A 27 22.05 -2.07 14.44
CA ALA A 27 21.47 -0.74 14.41
C ALA A 27 21.79 -0.04 13.07
N LEU A 28 20.77 0.57 12.46
CA LEU A 28 20.99 1.48 11.33
C LEU A 28 21.75 2.72 11.79
N THR A 29 22.70 3.16 10.98
CA THR A 29 23.36 4.46 11.13
C THR A 29 22.39 5.60 10.85
N GLN A 30 22.67 6.80 11.37
CA GLN A 30 21.84 7.98 11.10
C GLN A 30 21.72 8.29 9.59
N THR A 31 22.79 8.05 8.82
CA THR A 31 22.78 8.21 7.36
C THR A 31 21.80 7.25 6.68
N GLN A 32 21.78 5.98 7.11
CA GLN A 32 20.82 4.99 6.61
C GLN A 32 19.38 5.35 6.98
N ILE A 33 19.15 5.82 8.21
CA ILE A 33 17.84 6.29 8.67
C ILE A 33 17.34 7.47 7.81
N ASN A 34 18.21 8.42 7.52
CA ASN A 34 17.87 9.58 6.68
C ASN A 34 17.63 9.22 5.21
N ALA A 35 18.13 8.07 4.77
CA ALA A 35 17.99 7.57 3.41
C ALA A 35 16.81 6.59 3.23
N LEU A 36 16.04 6.31 4.30
CA LEU A 36 14.87 5.44 4.20
C LEU A 36 13.81 6.06 3.30
N ASP A 37 13.43 5.34 2.26
CA ASP A 37 12.39 5.70 1.29
C ASP A 37 11.05 4.97 1.56
N LYS A 38 11.07 4.00 2.47
CA LYS A 38 9.93 3.18 2.90
C LYS A 38 9.87 3.08 4.43
N PRO A 39 8.68 2.99 5.04
CA PRO A 39 8.49 2.73 6.44
C PRO A 39 8.85 1.28 6.69
N MET A 40 9.37 1.02 7.87
CA MET A 40 9.72 -0.33 8.25
C MET A 40 9.69 -0.47 9.76
N LEU A 41 9.54 -1.72 10.19
CA LEU A 41 9.86 -2.12 11.55
C LEU A 41 11.26 -2.69 11.53
N TRP A 42 12.23 -1.91 12.02
CA TRP A 42 13.62 -2.35 12.11
C TRP A 42 13.91 -2.91 13.51
N TYR A 43 14.47 -4.12 13.54
CA TYR A 43 14.81 -4.83 14.78
C TYR A 43 16.31 -4.81 15.03
N VAL A 44 16.68 -4.52 16.27
CA VAL A 44 18.06 -4.51 16.76
C VAL A 44 18.16 -5.48 17.93
N GLU A 45 19.27 -6.19 18.02
CA GLU A 45 19.57 -7.02 19.18
C GLU A 45 19.82 -6.14 20.40
N GLN A 46 19.05 -6.36 21.46
CA GLN A 46 19.21 -5.67 22.72
C GLN A 46 19.31 -6.68 23.85
N THR A 47 20.15 -6.35 24.83
CA THR A 47 20.20 -7.05 26.12
C THR A 47 19.07 -6.53 26.99
N VAL A 48 18.04 -7.35 27.22
CA VAL A 48 16.84 -7.00 27.97
C VAL A 48 16.67 -7.91 29.19
N PRO A 49 16.01 -7.46 30.28
CA PRO A 49 15.68 -8.34 31.40
C PRO A 49 14.85 -9.54 30.92
N ASP A 50 15.17 -10.73 31.43
CA ASP A 50 14.43 -11.96 31.10
C ASP A 50 12.95 -11.83 31.53
N PRO A 51 12.00 -11.85 30.58
CA PRO A 51 10.58 -11.63 30.88
C PRO A 51 9.94 -12.81 31.63
N SER A 52 10.60 -13.97 31.68
CA SER A 52 10.15 -15.12 32.47
C SER A 52 10.46 -14.98 33.96
N CYS A 53 11.30 -14.01 34.33
CA CYS A 53 11.70 -13.81 35.71
C CYS A 53 10.60 -13.06 36.47
N THR A 54 9.98 -13.75 37.42
CA THR A 54 8.97 -13.22 38.34
C THR A 54 9.57 -13.16 39.74
N ALA A 55 10.43 -12.18 40.02
CA ALA A 55 11.03 -12.03 41.35
C ALA A 55 10.30 -10.97 42.17
N THR A 56 9.79 -11.36 43.34
CA THR A 56 9.32 -10.45 44.39
C THR A 56 10.51 -10.14 45.31
N GLY A 57 11.16 -8.98 45.15
CA GLY A 57 12.29 -8.55 45.99
C GLY A 57 13.46 -7.90 45.23
N THR A 58 14.60 -7.71 45.89
CA THR A 58 15.82 -7.07 45.34
C THR A 58 16.69 -8.02 44.50
N ALA A 59 16.10 -8.80 43.60
CA ALA A 59 16.84 -9.71 42.75
C ALA A 59 17.44 -8.98 41.53
N THR A 60 18.70 -9.23 41.22
CA THR A 60 19.30 -8.90 39.92
C THR A 60 18.70 -9.84 38.87
N PHE A 61 18.00 -9.26 37.89
CA PHE A 61 17.40 -10.02 36.80
C PHE A 61 18.48 -10.50 35.83
N PRO A 62 18.49 -11.80 35.46
CA PRO A 62 19.28 -12.23 34.30
C PRO A 62 18.77 -11.49 33.07
N THR A 63 19.68 -11.19 32.15
CA THR A 63 19.34 -10.56 30.87
C THR A 63 19.45 -11.56 29.73
N ILE A 64 18.58 -11.43 28.74
CA ILE A 64 18.62 -12.18 27.49
C ILE A 64 18.90 -11.24 26.32
N THR A 65 19.49 -11.75 25.24
CA THR A 65 19.54 -11.04 23.97
C THR A 65 18.24 -11.28 23.22
N ALA A 66 17.56 -10.20 22.83
CA ALA A 66 16.32 -10.26 22.06
C ALA A 66 16.33 -9.25 20.92
N LEU A 67 15.70 -9.60 19.80
CA LEU A 67 15.40 -8.64 18.73
C LEU A 67 14.26 -7.73 19.18
N MET A 68 14.59 -6.47 19.40
CA MET A 68 13.67 -5.43 19.83
C MET A 68 13.49 -4.40 18.72
N VAL A 69 12.29 -3.82 18.60
CA VAL A 69 12.07 -2.72 17.65
C VAL A 69 12.91 -1.52 18.10
N ALA A 70 13.85 -1.09 17.26
CA ALA A 70 14.67 0.10 17.51
C ALA A 70 14.21 1.30 16.68
N LEU A 71 13.59 1.04 15.53
CA LEU A 71 12.99 2.08 14.69
C LEU A 71 11.66 1.58 14.15
N ALA A 72 10.62 2.40 14.37
CA ALA A 72 9.37 2.32 13.65
C ALA A 72 9.23 3.62 12.86
N SER A 73 9.64 3.60 11.59
CA SER A 73 9.38 4.74 10.70
C SER A 73 7.96 4.58 10.15
N SER A 74 7.14 5.62 10.30
CA SER A 74 5.80 5.71 9.70
C SER A 74 5.85 6.64 8.49
N PHE A 75 5.03 6.40 7.47
CA PHE A 75 4.77 7.46 6.52
C PHE A 75 3.92 8.56 7.17
N THR A 76 3.79 9.72 6.51
CA THR A 76 2.66 10.62 6.81
C THR A 76 1.36 9.83 6.64
N GLY A 77 0.37 10.12 7.50
CA GLY A 77 -0.82 9.26 7.59
C GLY A 77 -1.57 9.02 6.27
N ALA A 78 -1.53 9.95 5.31
CA ALA A 78 -2.22 9.79 4.03
C ALA A 78 -1.54 8.77 3.10
N PHE A 79 -0.21 8.79 3.00
CA PHE A 79 0.51 7.88 2.10
C PHE A 79 0.48 6.44 2.63
N GLN A 80 0.63 6.24 3.95
CA GLN A 80 0.48 4.91 4.58
C GLN A 80 -0.89 4.30 4.32
N ARG A 81 -1.94 5.11 4.49
CA ARG A 81 -3.31 4.67 4.26
C ARG A 81 -3.53 4.29 2.80
N GLY A 82 -3.01 5.08 1.86
CA GLY A 82 -3.07 4.76 0.43
C GLY A 82 -2.47 3.40 0.11
N LEU A 83 -1.25 3.12 0.55
CA LEU A 83 -0.57 1.85 0.31
C LEU A 83 -1.28 0.66 0.98
N HIS A 84 -1.69 0.82 2.25
CA HIS A 84 -2.45 -0.22 2.94
C HIS A 84 -3.78 -0.50 2.23
N PHE A 85 -4.47 0.56 1.79
CA PHE A 85 -5.74 0.44 1.10
C PHE A 85 -5.59 -0.28 -0.25
N GLN A 86 -4.60 0.09 -1.05
CA GLN A 86 -4.27 -0.58 -2.31
C GLN A 86 -3.97 -2.06 -2.10
N SER A 87 -3.07 -2.39 -1.17
CA SER A 87 -2.72 -3.78 -0.86
C SER A 87 -3.93 -4.61 -0.43
N ALA A 88 -4.76 -4.06 0.47
CA ALA A 88 -5.95 -4.75 0.96
C ALA A 88 -6.99 -4.95 -0.15
N ALA A 89 -7.21 -3.95 -1.01
CA ALA A 89 -8.16 -4.03 -2.11
C ALA A 89 -7.74 -5.07 -3.16
N LEU A 90 -6.47 -5.03 -3.59
CA LEU A 90 -5.93 -5.97 -4.58
C LEU A 90 -5.92 -7.40 -4.03
N SER A 91 -5.55 -7.59 -2.76
CA SER A 91 -5.62 -8.89 -2.09
C SER A 91 -7.05 -9.43 -2.05
N ALA A 92 -8.04 -8.61 -1.70
CA ALA A 92 -9.45 -9.03 -1.68
C ALA A 92 -10.03 -9.32 -3.06
N LEU A 93 -9.43 -8.78 -4.13
CA LEU A 93 -9.78 -9.10 -5.52
C LEU A 93 -9.03 -10.33 -6.08
N GLU A 94 -8.08 -10.85 -5.30
CA GLU A 94 -7.12 -11.89 -5.70
C GLU A 94 -6.34 -11.49 -6.97
N VAL A 95 -5.91 -10.23 -7.01
CA VAL A 95 -5.13 -9.68 -8.13
C VAL A 95 -3.77 -9.22 -7.61
N PRO A 96 -2.65 -9.66 -8.22
CA PRO A 96 -1.33 -9.14 -7.86
C PRO A 96 -1.19 -7.68 -8.32
N GLU A 97 -0.31 -6.94 -7.64
CA GLU A 97 0.08 -5.61 -8.09
C GLU A 97 0.73 -5.69 -9.48
N ASN A 98 0.35 -4.77 -10.36
CA ASN A 98 0.95 -4.66 -11.69
C ASN A 98 2.06 -3.59 -11.71
N LYS A 99 3.20 -3.97 -12.27
CA LYS A 99 4.37 -3.08 -12.49
C LYS A 99 4.66 -2.84 -13.97
N THR A 100 3.85 -3.42 -14.85
CA THR A 100 4.04 -3.36 -16.30
C THR A 100 3.63 -1.99 -16.84
N ARG A 101 4.53 -1.37 -17.60
CA ARG A 101 4.32 -0.10 -18.31
C ARG A 101 3.66 -0.37 -19.65
N ILE A 102 2.51 0.24 -19.90
CA ILE A 102 1.71 0.03 -21.10
C ILE A 102 1.72 1.33 -21.92
N PRO A 103 2.37 1.37 -23.10
CA PRO A 103 2.27 2.51 -23.99
C PRO A 103 0.88 2.56 -24.62
N VAL A 104 0.30 3.76 -24.68
CA VAL A 104 -1.02 4.01 -25.27
C VAL A 104 -1.01 5.35 -26.02
N THR A 105 -1.79 5.44 -27.07
CA THR A 105 -1.99 6.67 -27.85
C THR A 105 -3.38 7.21 -27.53
N LEU A 106 -3.45 8.45 -27.04
CA LEU A 106 -4.72 9.13 -26.76
C LEU A 106 -5.45 9.50 -28.06
N GLU A 107 -6.74 9.86 -27.96
CA GLU A 107 -7.55 10.27 -29.12
C GLU A 107 -6.96 11.47 -29.88
N ASP A 108 -6.21 12.34 -29.20
CA ASP A 108 -5.53 13.49 -29.80
C ASP A 108 -4.18 13.14 -30.46
N GLY A 109 -3.83 11.84 -30.51
CA GLY A 109 -2.55 11.35 -31.04
C GLY A 109 -1.40 11.40 -30.04
N THR A 110 -1.60 11.92 -28.83
CA THR A 110 -0.54 11.99 -27.81
C THR A 110 -0.19 10.60 -27.30
N GLU A 111 1.09 10.23 -27.37
CA GLU A 111 1.60 9.03 -26.72
C GLU A 111 1.75 9.23 -25.21
N THR A 112 1.39 8.21 -24.43
CA THR A 112 1.60 8.19 -22.98
C THR A 112 1.81 6.77 -22.47
N ILE A 113 2.27 6.65 -21.23
CA ILE A 113 2.46 5.37 -20.57
C ILE A 113 1.51 5.31 -19.38
N VAL A 114 0.83 4.19 -19.25
CA VAL A 114 -0.05 3.92 -18.12
C VAL A 114 0.41 2.67 -17.38
N VAL A 115 0.18 2.65 -16.07
CA VAL A 115 0.48 1.53 -15.18
C VAL A 115 -0.73 1.41 -14.23
N PRO A 116 -1.71 0.54 -14.52
CA PRO A 116 -2.77 0.26 -13.56
C PRO A 116 -2.21 -0.48 -12.36
N ASP A 117 -2.84 -0.30 -11.19
CA ASP A 117 -2.42 -0.96 -9.94
C ASP A 117 -2.59 -2.48 -10.00
N GLY A 118 -3.54 -2.98 -10.79
CA GLY A 118 -3.76 -4.41 -11.05
C GLY A 118 -4.37 -4.68 -12.42
N ILE A 119 -4.25 -5.92 -12.91
CA ILE A 119 -4.83 -6.36 -14.18
C ILE A 119 -5.55 -7.69 -13.97
N LYS A 120 -6.82 -7.77 -14.38
CA LYS A 120 -7.63 -9.00 -14.33
C LYS A 120 -8.32 -9.22 -15.67
N GLY A 121 -7.78 -10.11 -16.50
CA GLY A 121 -8.24 -10.26 -17.88
C GLY A 121 -8.07 -8.95 -18.66
N GLN A 122 -9.13 -8.48 -19.33
CA GLN A 122 -9.17 -7.20 -20.06
C GLN A 122 -9.64 -6.02 -19.19
N THR A 123 -9.45 -6.11 -17.86
CA THR A 123 -9.84 -5.07 -16.91
C THR A 123 -8.60 -4.52 -16.22
N PHE A 124 -8.42 -3.20 -16.30
CA PHE A 124 -7.47 -2.45 -15.51
C PHE A 124 -8.11 -2.07 -14.18
N ILE A 125 -7.39 -2.34 -13.10
CA ILE A 125 -7.80 -2.03 -11.74
C ILE A 125 -6.97 -0.86 -11.25
N GLU A 126 -7.63 0.21 -10.84
CA GLU A 126 -7.02 1.37 -10.19
C GLU A 126 -7.60 1.50 -8.78
N VAL A 127 -6.75 1.74 -7.78
CA VAL A 127 -7.15 1.87 -6.38
C VAL A 127 -6.80 3.26 -5.85
N LYS A 128 -7.76 3.92 -5.19
CA LYS A 128 -7.55 5.28 -4.61
C LYS A 128 -8.16 5.41 -3.22
N ASP A 129 -7.35 5.90 -2.28
CA ASP A 129 -7.81 6.42 -0.97
C ASP A 129 -7.62 7.94 -0.93
N VAL A 130 -8.50 8.66 -1.64
CA VAL A 130 -8.51 10.12 -1.65
C VAL A 130 -9.93 10.65 -1.61
N LYS A 131 -10.10 11.89 -1.15
CA LYS A 131 -11.41 12.53 -0.99
C LYS A 131 -12.09 12.82 -2.33
N ASP A 132 -11.35 13.37 -3.29
CA ASP A 132 -11.88 13.83 -4.57
C ASP A 132 -11.07 13.24 -5.72
N ILE A 133 -11.77 12.65 -6.69
CA ILE A 133 -11.16 12.01 -7.86
C ILE A 133 -11.72 12.62 -9.13
N TYR A 134 -10.84 12.98 -10.06
CA TYR A 134 -11.18 13.64 -11.31
C TYR A 134 -10.67 12.85 -12.52
N ASN A 135 -11.24 13.15 -13.70
CA ASN A 135 -10.81 12.57 -14.97
C ASN A 135 -9.40 13.06 -15.34
N ALA A 136 -8.38 12.39 -14.80
CA ALA A 136 -6.97 12.65 -15.06
C ALA A 136 -6.49 12.03 -16.38
N LYS A 137 -5.30 12.45 -16.84
CA LYS A 137 -4.66 11.88 -18.05
C LYS A 137 -4.47 10.37 -17.94
N GLN A 138 -4.19 9.85 -16.75
CA GLN A 138 -4.07 8.43 -16.45
C GLN A 138 -5.34 7.65 -16.87
N PHE A 139 -6.53 8.09 -16.43
CA PHE A 139 -7.79 7.43 -16.77
C PHE A 139 -8.13 7.52 -18.27
N ARG A 140 -7.79 8.65 -18.92
CA ARG A 140 -7.91 8.76 -20.38
C ARG A 140 -6.99 7.78 -21.10
N GLY A 141 -5.77 7.58 -20.60
CA GLY A 141 -4.85 6.58 -21.12
C GLY A 141 -5.36 5.15 -20.92
N TYR A 142 -5.95 4.84 -19.76
CA TYR A 142 -6.62 3.55 -19.56
C TYR A 142 -7.74 3.34 -20.56
N PHE A 143 -8.59 4.34 -20.76
CA PHE A 143 -9.69 4.26 -21.73
C PHE A 143 -9.17 4.04 -23.16
N ALA A 144 -8.13 4.77 -23.56
CA ALA A 144 -7.50 4.64 -24.87
C ALA A 144 -6.87 3.26 -25.12
N SER A 145 -6.53 2.51 -24.05
CA SER A 145 -6.02 1.14 -24.18
C SER A 145 -7.09 0.13 -24.63
N GLY A 146 -8.38 0.50 -24.59
CA GLY A 146 -9.50 -0.40 -24.88
C GLY A 146 -9.89 -1.35 -23.74
N ASN A 147 -9.19 -1.31 -22.60
CA ASN A 147 -9.53 -2.13 -21.43
C ASN A 147 -10.66 -1.50 -20.61
N ALA A 148 -11.46 -2.35 -19.97
CA ALA A 148 -12.43 -1.90 -18.97
C ALA A 148 -11.70 -1.34 -17.74
N ILE A 149 -12.26 -0.30 -17.13
CA ILE A 149 -11.66 0.35 -15.95
C ILE A 149 -12.47 -0.01 -14.71
N GLN A 150 -11.87 -0.75 -13.79
CA GLN A 150 -12.43 -0.95 -12.46
C GLN A 150 -11.73 -0.02 -11.47
N LEU A 151 -12.42 1.04 -11.06
CA LEU A 151 -11.95 1.96 -10.04
C LEU A 151 -12.43 1.48 -8.65
N ILE A 152 -11.48 1.18 -7.78
CA ILE A 152 -11.75 0.85 -6.37
C ILE A 152 -11.42 2.06 -5.51
N VAL A 153 -12.38 2.52 -4.73
CA VAL A 153 -12.23 3.69 -3.87
C VAL A 153 -12.47 3.34 -2.41
N SER A 154 -11.87 4.11 -1.51
CA SER A 154 -12.10 3.94 -0.08
C SER A 154 -13.41 4.59 0.37
N PRO A 155 -13.93 4.26 1.57
CA PRO A 155 -15.07 4.95 2.16
C PRO A 155 -14.80 6.44 2.45
N ASN A 156 -13.54 6.90 2.38
CA ASN A 156 -13.19 8.31 2.55
C ASN A 156 -13.44 9.13 1.28
N THR A 157 -13.65 8.48 0.13
CA THR A 157 -13.94 9.17 -1.13
C THR A 157 -15.33 9.78 -1.08
N GLN A 158 -15.40 11.10 -1.27
CA GLN A 158 -16.62 11.88 -1.23
C GLN A 158 -17.11 12.21 -2.63
N THR A 159 -16.17 12.52 -3.53
CA THR A 159 -16.51 12.97 -4.89
C THR A 159 -15.74 12.18 -5.93
N ILE A 160 -16.46 11.73 -6.95
CA ILE A 160 -15.89 11.30 -8.21
C ILE A 160 -16.53 12.15 -9.30
N SER A 161 -15.73 12.82 -10.12
CA SER A 161 -16.29 13.76 -11.10
C SER A 161 -17.17 13.04 -12.12
N GLY A 162 -18.28 13.67 -12.51
CA GLY A 162 -19.18 13.13 -13.55
C GLY A 162 -18.47 12.70 -14.83
N PRO A 163 -17.50 13.48 -15.37
CA PRO A 163 -16.70 13.06 -16.51
C PRO A 163 -15.91 11.76 -16.29
N LEU A 164 -15.38 11.51 -15.09
CA LEU A 164 -14.68 10.27 -14.79
C LEU A 164 -15.66 9.09 -14.69
N GLN A 165 -16.81 9.28 -14.04
CA GLN A 165 -17.85 8.25 -13.96
C GLN A 165 -18.34 7.83 -15.35
N ALA A 166 -18.59 8.81 -16.22
CA ALA A 166 -19.02 8.55 -17.61
C ALA A 166 -17.93 7.81 -18.41
N LEU A 167 -16.66 8.18 -18.25
CA LEU A 167 -15.53 7.51 -18.90
C LEU A 167 -15.39 6.05 -18.44
N ILE A 168 -15.51 5.79 -17.13
CA ILE A 168 -15.46 4.44 -16.58
C ILE A 168 -16.63 3.59 -17.11
N ASN A 169 -17.85 4.15 -17.14
CA ASN A 169 -19.01 3.44 -17.69
C ASN A 169 -18.82 3.11 -19.19
N ARG A 170 -18.33 4.08 -19.98
CA ARG A 170 -18.01 3.88 -21.41
C ARG A 170 -16.94 2.82 -21.65
N SER A 171 -16.02 2.62 -20.71
CA SER A 171 -15.02 1.55 -20.80
C SER A 171 -15.61 0.14 -20.61
N GLY A 172 -16.88 0.02 -20.22
CA GLY A 172 -17.45 -1.24 -19.73
C GLY A 172 -17.03 -1.57 -18.29
N GLY A 173 -16.50 -0.58 -17.58
CA GLY A 173 -15.94 -0.68 -16.25
C GLY A 173 -16.94 -0.46 -15.12
N SER A 174 -16.43 -0.36 -13.89
CA SER A 174 -17.24 -0.10 -12.71
C SER A 174 -16.49 0.71 -11.66
N ILE A 175 -17.23 1.36 -10.78
CA ILE A 175 -16.69 2.01 -9.59
C ILE A 175 -17.24 1.29 -8.36
N ARG A 176 -16.34 0.85 -7.46
CA ARG A 176 -16.72 0.12 -6.24
C ARG A 176 -16.04 0.74 -5.03
N VAL A 177 -16.78 0.84 -3.94
CA VAL A 177 -16.23 1.16 -2.62
C VAL A 177 -15.75 -0.14 -1.99
N TYR A 178 -14.50 -0.20 -1.56
CA TYR A 178 -13.97 -1.30 -0.77
C TYR A 178 -13.85 -0.89 0.69
N ASP A 179 -14.50 -1.61 1.59
CA ASP A 179 -14.32 -1.42 3.03
C ASP A 179 -13.33 -2.46 3.57
N PRO A 180 -12.08 -2.06 3.93
CA PRO A 180 -11.09 -2.98 4.47
C PRO A 180 -11.41 -3.46 5.90
N GLY A 181 -12.36 -2.83 6.60
CA GLY A 181 -12.84 -3.29 7.90
C GLY A 181 -13.77 -4.49 7.78
N THR A 182 -14.55 -4.59 6.69
CA THR A 182 -15.48 -5.70 6.45
C THR A 182 -15.05 -6.64 5.33
N GLY A 183 -14.05 -6.26 4.53
CA GLY A 183 -13.64 -6.98 3.32
C GLY A 183 -14.67 -6.97 2.18
N LYS A 184 -15.63 -6.03 2.20
CA LYS A 184 -16.75 -6.01 1.25
C LYS A 184 -16.58 -4.93 0.20
N PHE A 185 -17.09 -5.23 -0.99
CA PHE A 185 -17.19 -4.28 -2.09
C PHE A 185 -18.65 -3.91 -2.34
N THR A 186 -18.94 -2.62 -2.45
CA THR A 186 -20.27 -2.10 -2.79
C THR A 186 -20.19 -1.19 -4.02
N PRO A 187 -21.27 -1.02 -4.79
CA PRO A 187 -21.31 -0.05 -5.89
C PRO A 187 -21.11 1.39 -5.37
N TRP A 188 -20.41 2.22 -6.13
CA TRP A 188 -20.37 3.66 -5.86
C TRP A 188 -21.74 4.30 -6.11
N GLY A 189 -22.18 5.19 -5.22
CA GLY A 189 -23.43 5.96 -5.38
C GLY A 189 -24.70 5.23 -4.92
N THR A 190 -24.63 4.00 -4.43
CA THR A 190 -25.73 3.36 -3.69
C THR A 190 -25.57 3.68 -2.22
N SER A 191 -26.17 4.80 -1.79
CA SER A 191 -26.41 5.16 -0.37
C SER A 191 -27.90 5.07 -0.08
#